data_AF-A0A7C1E656-F1
#
_entry.id   AF-A0A7C1E656-F1
#
_cell.length_a   1.000
_cell.length_b   1.000
_cell.length_c   1.000
_cell.angle_alpha   90.00
_cell.angle_beta   90.00
_cell.angle_gamma   90.00
#
_symmetry.space_group_name_H-M   'P 1'
#
loop_
_entity.id
_entity.type
_entity.pdbx_description
1 polymer ?
#
loop_
_entity_poly.entity_id
_entity_poly.type
_entity_poly.pdbx_seq_one_letter_code
_entity_poly.pdbx_strand_id
1 'polypeptide(L)' 'MIKYSTISVPKMLHEEIRRTVVEDPRVGYSSVAEFSKEAIRIRLDELNAQMKSGEKSQRSIQDLVERIDELLANRQ' A
#
# COMPACT_ATOMS: atom_id res chain seq x y z
N MET A 1 7.44 -7.12 25.45
CA MET A 1 7.17 -8.36 24.67
C MET A 1 6.33 -7.96 23.47
N ILE A 2 6.74 -8.31 22.25
CA ILE A 2 5.95 -8.02 21.04
C ILE A 2 4.68 -8.89 21.07
N LYS A 3 3.52 -8.26 20.92
CA LYS A 3 2.24 -8.98 20.85
C LYS A 3 2.00 -9.40 19.41
N TYR A 4 1.89 -10.71 19.18
CA TYR A 4 1.58 -11.27 17.87
C TYR A 4 0.08 -11.57 17.77
N SER A 5 -0.46 -11.43 16.57
CA SER A 5 -1.81 -11.88 16.20
C SER A 5 -1.73 -12.85 15.04
N THR A 6 -2.78 -13.64 14.85
CA THR A 6 -2.89 -14.62 13.76
C THR A 6 -3.84 -14.09 12.69
N ILE A 7 -3.48 -14.30 11.42
CA ILE A 7 -4.39 -14.12 10.29
C ILE A 7 -4.65 -15.46 9.63
N SER A 8 -5.87 -15.65 9.14
CA SER A 8 -6.26 -16.86 8.41
C SER A 8 -6.18 -16.62 6.91
N VAL A 9 -5.65 -17.59 6.18
CA VAL A 9 -5.66 -17.62 4.71
C VAL A 9 -6.16 -18.98 4.23
N PRO A 10 -6.75 -19.07 3.02
CA PRO A 10 -7.09 -20.35 2.43
C PRO A 10 -5.89 -21.29 2.39
N LYS A 11 -6.08 -22.57 2.74
CA LYS A 11 -5.02 -23.58 2.72
C LYS A 11 -4.32 -23.65 1.36
N MET A 12 -5.09 -23.56 0.27
CA MET A 12 -4.57 -23.54 -1.10
C MET A 12 -3.57 -22.40 -1.32
N LEU A 13 -3.89 -21.20 -0.85
CA LEU A 13 -3.00 -20.04 -0.98
C LEU A 13 -1.71 -20.23 -0.18
N HIS A 14 -1.82 -20.74 1.05
CA HIS A 14 -0.65 -21.03 1.86
C HIS A 14 0.27 -22.08 1.19
N GLU A 15 -0.31 -23.14 0.63
CA GLU A 15 0.45 -24.18 -0.09
C GLU A 15 1.07 -23.65 -1.39
N GLU A 16 0.36 -22.81 -2.12
CA GLU A 16 0.89 -22.16 -3.32
C GLU A 16 2.10 -21.28 -2.99
N ILE A 17 2.02 -20.46 -1.93
CA ILE A 17 3.15 -19.66 -1.46
C ILE A 17 4.31 -20.57 -1.08
N ARG A 18 4.06 -21.65 -0.34
CA ARG A 18 5.12 -22.58 0.06
C ARG A 18 5.86 -23.15 -1.16
N ARG A 19 5.12 -23.72 -2.12
CA ARG A 19 5.72 -24.35 -3.31
C ARG A 19 6.48 -23.36 -4.19
N THR A 20 5.92 -22.16 -4.39
CA THR A 20 6.46 -21.18 -5.33
C THR A 20 7.62 -20.38 -4.74
N VAL A 21 7.61 -20.14 -3.43
CA VAL A 21 8.48 -19.13 -2.80
C VAL A 21 9.44 -19.73 -1.77
N VAL A 22 8.98 -20.70 -0.97
CA VAL A 22 9.80 -21.28 0.12
C VAL A 22 10.61 -22.47 -0.39
N GLU A 23 10.02 -23.28 -1.26
CA GLU A 23 10.67 -24.47 -1.83
C GLU A 23 11.57 -24.14 -3.03
N ASP A 24 11.45 -22.95 -3.61
CA ASP A 24 12.34 -22.48 -4.67
C ASP A 24 13.56 -21.75 -4.09
N PRO A 25 14.77 -22.33 -4.15
CA PRO A 25 15.97 -21.77 -3.56
C PRO A 25 16.41 -20.45 -4.20
N ARG A 26 15.85 -20.07 -5.36
CA ARG A 26 16.18 -18.82 -6.06
C ARG A 26 15.52 -17.59 -5.44
N VAL A 27 14.46 -17.79 -4.66
CA VAL A 27 13.60 -16.70 -4.16
C VAL A 27 13.99 -16.24 -2.76
N GLY A 28 14.70 -17.08 -2.01
CA GLY A 28 15.42 -16.69 -0.79
C GLY A 28 14.58 -16.58 0.50
N TYR A 29 13.31 -16.99 0.50
CA TYR A 29 12.46 -16.95 1.69
C TYR A 29 12.56 -18.25 2.50
N SER A 30 12.68 -18.11 3.82
CA SER A 30 12.77 -19.23 4.77
C SER A 30 11.41 -19.80 5.18
N SER A 31 10.33 -19.03 5.01
CA SER A 31 8.99 -19.44 5.43
C SER A 31 7.87 -18.65 4.75
N VAL A 32 6.67 -19.24 4.74
CA VAL A 32 5.45 -18.56 4.28
C VAL A 32 5.20 -17.28 5.08
N ALA A 33 5.49 -17.29 6.39
CA ALA A 33 5.31 -16.14 7.26
C ALA A 33 6.26 -14.99 6.93
N GLU A 34 7.51 -15.29 6.57
CA GLU A 34 8.48 -14.28 6.15
C GLU A 34 8.02 -13.57 4.88
N PHE A 35 7.70 -14.35 3.84
CA PHE A 35 7.15 -13.82 2.58
C PHE A 35 5.89 -12.99 2.82
N SER A 36 4.95 -13.52 3.60
CA SER A 36 3.67 -12.85 3.85
C SER A 36 3.85 -11.49 4.52
N LYS A 37 4.77 -11.39 5.50
CA LYS A 37 5.05 -10.12 6.18
C LYS A 37 5.60 -9.07 5.22
N GLU A 38 6.49 -9.46 4.31
CA GLU A 38 7.05 -8.52 3.34
C GLU A 38 6.01 -8.10 2.30
N ALA A 39 5.25 -9.05 1.76
CA ALA A 39 4.17 -8.76 0.82
C ALA A 39 3.14 -7.78 1.42
N ILE A 40 2.75 -7.99 2.68
CA ILE A 40 1.84 -7.07 3.40
C ILE A 40 2.48 -5.67 3.54
N ARG A 41 3.77 -5.59 3.88
CA ARG A 41 4.47 -4.31 4.02
C ARG A 41 4.50 -3.53 2.70
N ILE A 42 4.93 -4.18 1.62
CA ILE A 42 4.96 -3.57 0.28
C ILE A 42 3.57 -3.05 -0.09
N ARG A 43 2.53 -3.85 0.14
CA ARG A 43 1.16 -3.43 -0.19
C ARG A 43 0.68 -2.24 0.65
N LEU A 44 1.03 -2.18 1.93
CA LEU A 44 0.72 -1.04 2.78
C LEU A 44 1.45 0.23 2.31
N ASP A 45 2.71 0.12 1.92
CA ASP A 45 3.49 1.24 1.40
C ASP A 45 2.90 1.80 0.09
N GLU A 46 2.48 0.92 -0.82
CA GLU A 46 1.76 1.30 -2.04
C GLU A 46 0.45 2.04 -1.73
N LEU A 47 -0.36 1.51 -0.82
CA LEU A 47 -1.63 2.13 -0.42
C LEU A 47 -1.40 3.52 0.21
N ASN A 48 -0.40 3.64 1.08
CA ASN A 48 -0.01 4.92 1.68
C ASN A 48 0.46 5.93 0.63
N ALA A 49 1.24 5.49 -0.36
CA ALA A 49 1.68 6.34 -1.47
C ALA A 49 0.50 6.81 -2.33
N GLN A 50 -0.45 5.91 -2.62
CA GLN A 50 -1.67 6.24 -3.36
C GLN A 50 -2.51 7.27 -2.62
N MET A 51 -2.73 7.09 -1.31
CA MET A 51 -3.46 8.05 -0.48
C MET A 51 -2.80 9.43 -0.48
N LYS A 52 -1.48 9.50 -0.24
CA LYS A 52 -0.73 10.77 -0.28
C LYS A 52 -0.77 11.44 -1.66
N SER A 53 -0.78 10.66 -2.74
CA SER A 53 -0.89 11.20 -4.10
C SER A 53 -2.29 11.79 -4.37
N GLY A 54 -3.33 11.13 -3.87
CA GLY A 54 -4.71 11.61 -3.94
C GLY A 54 -4.91 12.90 -3.14
N GLU A 55 -4.39 12.94 -1.91
CA GLU A 55 -4.41 14.14 -1.05
C GLU A 55 -3.70 15.33 -1.69
N LYS A 56 -2.51 15.12 -2.28
CA LYS A 56 -1.79 16.16 -3.02
C LYS A 56 -2.60 16.68 -4.21
N SER A 57 -3.24 15.79 -4.95
CA SER A 57 -4.10 16.15 -6.08
C SER A 57 -5.29 17.00 -5.63
N GLN A 58 -6.00 16.58 -4.59
CA GLN A 58 -7.14 17.34 -4.04
C GLN A 58 -6.72 18.74 -3.57
N ARG A 59 -5.60 18.85 -2.87
CA ARG A 59 -5.07 20.15 -2.42
C ARG A 59 -4.75 21.07 -3.60
N SER A 60 -4.09 20.55 -4.63
CA SER A 60 -3.77 21.35 -5.82
C SER A 60 -5.01 21.85 -6.57
N ILE A 61 -6.09 21.06 -6.61
CA ILE A 61 -7.36 21.47 -7.19
C ILE A 61 -7.99 22.58 -6.34
N GLN A 62 -7.95 22.44 -5.01
CA GLN A 62 -8.49 23.45 -4.10
C GLN A 62 -7.76 24.79 -4.25
N ASP A 63 -6.42 24.76 -4.29
CA ASP A 63 -5.59 25.95 -4.50
C ASP A 63 -5.90 26.64 -5.85
N LEU A 64 -6.20 25.86 -6.90
CA LEU A 64 -6.59 26.39 -8.20
C LEU A 64 -7.97 27.05 -8.18
N VAL A 65 -8.94 26.46 -7.47
CA VAL A 65 -10.29 27.03 -7.32
C VAL A 65 -10.22 28.35 -6.58
N GLU A 66 -9.51 28.42 -5.45
CA GLU A 66 -9.32 29.66 -4.68
C GLU A 66 -8.71 30.77 -5.55
N ARG A 67 -7.72 30.43 -6.38
CA ARG A 67 -7.08 31.39 -7.28
C ARG A 67 -7.99 31.89 -8.40
N ILE A 68 -8.90 31.05 -8.90
CA ILE A 68 -9.92 31.48 -9.87
C ILE A 68 -10.90 32.44 -9.21
N ASP A 69 -11.35 32.14 -7.99
CA ASP A 69 -12.29 32.99 -7.24
C ASP A 69 -11.67 34.38 -6.97
N GLU A 70 -10.40 34.45 -6.57
CA GLU A 70 -9.66 35.71 -6.41
C GLU A 70 -9.58 36.53 -7.72
N LEU A 71 -9.34 35.87 -8.85
CA LEU A 71 -9.25 36.54 -10.16
C LEU A 71 -10.60 37.06 -10.65
N LEU A 72 -11.69 36.35 -10.34
CA LEU A 72 -13.05 36.79 -10.65
C LEU A 72 -13.48 37.96 -9.76
N ALA A 73 -13.13 37.92 -8.47
CA ALA A 73 -13.41 39.00 -7.52
C ALA A 73 -12.69 40.31 -7.89
N ASN A 74 -11.45 40.24 -8.38
CA ASN A 74 -10.67 41.41 -8.80
C ASN A 74 -11.07 41.99 -10.17
N ARG A 75 -12.02 41.37 -10.88
CA ARG A 75 -12.53 41.86 -12.19
C ARG A 75 -13.83 42.67 -12.10
N GLN A 76 -14.45 42.75 -10.92
CA GLN A 76 -15.61 43.62 -10.64
C GLN A 76 -15.17 44.93 -9.99
#